data_AF-A0A818B621-F1
#
_entry.id   AF-A0A818B621-F1
#
_cell.length_a   1.000
_cell.length_b   1.000
_cell.length_c   1.000
_cell.angle_alpha   90.00
_cell.angle_beta   90.00
_cell.angle_gamma   90.00
#
_symmetry.space_group_name_H-M   'P 1'
#
loop_
_entity.id
_entity.type
_entity.pdbx_description
1 polymer ?
#
loop_
_entity_poly.entity_id
_entity_poly.type
_entity_poly.pdbx_seq_one_letter_code
_entity_poly.pdbx_strand_id
1 'polypeptide(L)'
;MLFFTVVFICFISHPLFAVDLNIYNSVTEIRQSQSGLDTYQYYFKNDEYANIIEDSISWDGTPFIKQELFNTIDVLKDASVTVRLTTSCKCQNIEAKIVDPNTMLLKNLDTKGYFYADSRSIEYTSVRPDEGGTTLRFEFKKKNTNYTGTLSYLMRGISWSPNYDLFIKDENTCSLRAYANIRNNQQQEYQVDNTYLYSGDIPLVNNYPPVMSYPMMMKGAAEELASSPSIQLDGEQKGFYFYSLKDKYTLHAKSSIRLPFIIVNPTCKFYYKTTTSISSGQYKGVFQRNYDIISDQFLPAGTLTIRDNQVLMGQSSLPDVPVNYSQMVTLGQDNDVRYSVKGNITASNKDTTTITWQTYELNVTIFNYKDKDVNGQLDFYGAPQTHIDKTTCNSTSVDGTTINLPFQVKKGDNYQCRITVTLTWG
;
A
#
# COMPACT_ATOMS: atom_id res chain seq x y z
N MET A 1 1.61 66.08 -1.63
CA MET A 1 2.51 65.17 -0.89
C MET A 1 1.63 64.04 -0.37
N LEU A 2 1.47 62.97 -1.14
CA LEU A 2 0.63 61.82 -0.80
C LEU A 2 1.57 60.66 -0.45
N PHE A 3 1.55 60.23 0.81
CA PHE A 3 2.25 59.04 1.26
C PHE A 3 1.43 57.80 0.86
N PHE A 4 1.94 57.02 -0.09
CA PHE A 4 1.45 55.67 -0.35
C PHE A 4 2.10 54.73 0.68
N THR A 5 1.31 54.26 1.64
CA THR A 5 1.71 53.17 2.53
C THR A 5 1.57 51.87 1.75
N VAL A 6 2.68 51.40 1.16
CA VAL A 6 2.75 50.07 0.55
C VAL A 6 2.79 49.04 1.68
N VAL A 7 1.69 48.33 1.89
CA VAL A 7 1.65 47.15 2.77
C VAL A 7 2.33 46.01 2.00
N PHE A 8 3.61 45.79 2.30
CA PHE A 8 4.36 44.65 1.79
C PHE A 8 3.87 43.39 2.53
N ILE A 9 2.97 42.61 1.91
CA ILE A 9 2.69 41.26 2.37
C ILE A 9 3.90 40.43 1.93
N CYS A 10 4.85 40.27 2.84
CA CYS A 10 5.98 39.38 2.65
C CYS A 10 5.40 37.95 2.60
N PHE A 11 5.39 37.32 1.43
CA PHE A 11 5.15 35.88 1.32
C PHE A 11 6.32 35.19 2.02
N ILE A 12 6.11 34.85 3.29
CA ILE A 12 7.05 34.02 4.03
C ILE A 12 7.02 32.66 3.32
N SER A 13 8.02 32.40 2.49
CA SER A 13 8.38 31.03 2.14
C SER A 13 8.61 30.35 3.49
N HIS A 14 7.65 29.52 3.91
CA HIS A 14 7.75 28.82 5.18
C HIS A 14 9.08 28.07 5.15
N PRO A 15 9.99 28.28 6.12
CA PRO A 15 11.15 27.44 6.20
C PRO A 15 10.64 26.00 6.21
N LEU A 16 11.16 25.17 5.31
CA LEU A 16 10.93 23.74 5.33
C LEU A 16 11.55 23.24 6.63
N PHE A 17 10.79 23.30 7.71
CA PHE A 17 11.17 22.67 8.97
C PHE A 17 11.29 21.18 8.69
N ALA A 18 12.35 20.60 9.23
CA ALA A 18 12.50 19.18 9.16
C ALA A 18 11.35 18.49 9.90
N VAL A 19 10.86 17.39 9.33
CA VAL A 19 9.79 16.56 9.90
C VAL A 19 10.32 15.19 10.25
N ASP A 20 9.67 14.54 11.20
CA ASP A 20 9.80 13.11 11.42
C ASP A 20 8.65 12.40 10.69
N LEU A 21 8.97 11.31 9.98
CA LEU A 21 8.00 10.50 9.25
C LEU A 21 7.85 9.13 9.89
N ASN A 22 6.64 8.78 10.34
CA ASN A 22 6.28 7.40 10.66
C ASN A 22 5.43 6.85 9.51
N ILE A 23 6.01 6.02 8.66
CA ILE A 23 5.38 5.52 7.44
C ILE A 23 4.85 4.11 7.70
N TYR A 24 3.54 3.94 7.54
CA TYR A 24 2.84 2.67 7.64
C TYR A 24 2.40 2.21 6.23
N ASN A 25 1.86 1.00 6.10
CA ASN A 25 1.44 0.46 4.81
C ASN A 25 0.36 1.31 4.10
N SER A 26 -0.57 1.92 4.85
CA SER A 26 -1.73 2.63 4.31
C SER A 26 -1.73 4.14 4.57
N VAL A 27 -0.85 4.62 5.45
CA VAL A 27 -0.87 5.99 5.99
C VAL A 27 0.53 6.38 6.45
N THR A 28 0.81 7.68 6.48
CA THR A 28 2.01 8.23 7.11
C THR A 28 1.59 9.23 8.18
N GLU A 29 2.18 9.13 9.37
CA GLU A 29 2.11 10.19 10.37
C GLU A 29 3.26 11.15 10.12
N ILE A 30 2.93 12.41 9.83
CA ILE A 30 3.90 13.51 9.80
C ILE A 30 3.95 14.12 11.18
N ARG A 31 5.16 14.30 11.71
CA ARG A 31 5.41 14.92 13.00
C ARG A 31 6.35 16.08 12.83
N GLN A 32 6.00 17.23 13.40
CA GLN A 32 6.78 18.44 13.28
C GLN A 32 6.89 19.11 14.64
N SER A 33 8.11 19.17 15.17
CA SER A 33 8.38 19.89 16.41
C SER A 33 8.24 21.39 16.20
N GLN A 34 7.56 22.05 17.14
CA GLN A 34 7.18 23.44 17.05
C GLN A 34 7.37 24.14 18.40
N SER A 35 7.80 25.40 18.33
CA SER A 35 7.89 26.27 19.49
C SER A 35 7.69 27.73 19.10
N GLY A 36 7.07 28.51 19.97
CA GLY A 36 6.81 29.93 19.71
C GLY A 36 6.03 30.59 20.84
N LEU A 37 5.36 31.69 20.53
CA LEU A 37 4.58 32.50 21.48
C LEU A 37 3.11 32.56 21.07
N ASP A 38 2.21 32.48 22.06
CA ASP A 38 0.76 32.76 22.01
C ASP A 38 -0.11 31.88 21.11
N THR A 39 0.14 31.90 19.81
CA THR A 39 -0.65 31.18 18.81
C THR A 39 0.27 30.45 17.85
N TYR A 40 -0.09 29.22 17.52
CA TYR A 40 0.55 28.48 16.45
C TYR A 40 -0.40 28.45 15.25
N GLN A 41 0.12 28.78 14.07
CA GLN A 41 -0.61 28.68 12.81
C GLN A 41 0.20 27.82 11.84
N TYR A 42 -0.49 26.89 11.19
CA TYR A 42 0.05 26.07 10.12
C TYR A 42 -0.88 26.15 8.91
N TYR A 43 -0.30 26.30 7.73
CA TYR A 43 -1.06 26.39 6.48
C TYR A 43 -0.81 25.11 5.67
N PHE A 44 -1.89 24.38 5.40
CA PHE A 44 -1.91 23.25 4.49
C PHE A 44 -2.32 23.72 3.11
N LYS A 45 -1.61 23.31 2.07
CA LYS A 45 -2.11 23.47 0.69
C LYS A 45 -3.34 22.59 0.48
N ASN A 46 -4.24 22.96 -0.43
CA ASN A 46 -5.43 22.16 -0.73
C ASN A 46 -5.13 20.68 -1.03
N ASP A 47 -4.12 20.41 -1.89
CA ASP A 47 -3.72 19.04 -2.22
C ASP A 47 -3.16 18.28 -1.02
N GLU A 48 -2.45 18.96 -0.12
CA GLU A 48 -1.93 18.35 1.11
C GLU A 48 -3.09 18.03 2.06
N TYR A 49 -3.94 19.02 2.34
CA TYR A 49 -5.09 18.88 3.24
C TYR A 49 -6.07 17.81 2.78
N ALA A 50 -6.31 17.71 1.47
CA ALA A 50 -7.18 16.68 0.88
C ALA A 50 -6.69 15.25 1.14
N ASN A 51 -5.41 15.07 1.47
CA ASN A 51 -4.83 13.77 1.81
C ASN A 51 -4.74 13.53 3.32
N ILE A 52 -5.00 14.53 4.16
CA ILE A 52 -5.03 14.36 5.61
C ILE A 52 -6.27 13.54 5.99
N ILE A 53 -6.09 12.57 6.87
CA ILE A 53 -7.21 11.81 7.45
C ILE A 53 -7.97 12.73 8.39
N GLU A 54 -9.28 12.83 8.19
CA GLU A 54 -10.17 13.61 9.05
C GLU A 54 -9.98 13.22 10.53
N ASP A 55 -10.03 14.23 11.41
CA ASP A 55 -9.81 14.11 12.86
C ASP A 55 -8.44 13.55 13.31
N SER A 56 -7.46 13.43 12.41
CA SER A 56 -6.12 12.93 12.76
C SER A 56 -5.14 14.01 13.23
N ILE A 57 -5.46 15.29 13.00
CA ILE A 57 -4.61 16.42 13.39
C ILE A 57 -4.61 16.53 14.91
N SER A 58 -3.42 16.48 15.50
CA SER A 58 -3.22 16.51 16.94
C SER A 58 -1.98 17.34 17.33
N TRP A 59 -1.95 17.74 18.60
CA TRP A 59 -0.85 18.49 19.20
C TRP A 59 -0.44 17.81 20.49
N ASP A 60 0.83 17.40 20.57
CA ASP A 60 1.43 16.83 21.78
C ASP A 60 2.40 17.84 22.42
N GLY A 61 2.19 18.19 23.70
CA GLY A 61 3.01 19.17 24.42
C GLY A 61 2.17 20.19 25.17
N THR A 62 2.42 21.49 24.92
CA THR A 62 1.75 22.59 25.64
C THR A 62 0.22 22.53 25.44
N PRO A 63 -0.61 22.49 26.49
CA PRO A 63 -2.06 22.40 26.34
C PRO A 63 -2.68 23.63 25.66
N PHE A 64 -3.49 23.41 24.63
CA PHE A 64 -4.27 24.46 23.96
C PHE A 64 -5.70 24.55 24.52
N ILE A 65 -6.39 25.67 24.26
CA ILE A 65 -7.82 25.88 24.58
C ILE A 65 -8.72 25.83 23.36
N LYS A 66 -8.18 26.14 22.18
CA LYS A 66 -8.92 26.14 20.93
C LYS A 66 -8.05 25.60 19.81
N GLN A 67 -8.61 24.70 19.02
CA GLN A 67 -8.12 24.29 17.71
C GLN A 67 -9.16 24.71 16.68
N GLU A 68 -8.72 25.32 15.58
CA GLU A 68 -9.60 25.79 14.53
C GLU A 68 -8.99 25.50 13.17
N LEU A 69 -9.81 24.97 12.26
CA LEU A 69 -9.50 24.72 10.86
C LEU A 69 -10.42 25.59 10.02
N PHE A 70 -9.86 26.38 9.12
CA PHE A 70 -10.65 27.24 8.24
C PHE A 70 -10.00 27.37 6.87
N ASN A 71 -10.82 27.49 5.82
CA ASN A 71 -10.34 27.59 4.46
C ASN A 71 -9.71 28.97 4.24
N THR A 72 -8.48 28.97 3.72
CA THR A 72 -7.68 30.16 3.49
C THR A 72 -8.15 30.96 2.27
N ILE A 73 -9.16 30.50 1.53
CA ILE A 73 -9.84 31.32 0.51
C ILE A 73 -10.40 32.61 1.11
N ASP A 74 -10.62 32.66 2.43
CA ASP A 74 -10.91 33.88 3.18
C ASP A 74 -9.83 34.97 3.02
N VAL A 75 -8.59 34.63 2.65
CA VAL A 75 -7.52 35.60 2.32
C VAL A 75 -7.86 36.39 1.05
N LEU A 76 -8.74 35.87 0.19
CA LEU A 76 -9.25 36.63 -0.96
C LEU A 76 -10.25 37.71 -0.52
N LYS A 77 -10.71 37.72 0.74
CA LYS A 77 -11.62 38.76 1.22
C LYS A 77 -10.94 40.13 1.11
N ASP A 78 -11.69 41.08 0.57
CA ASP A 78 -11.27 42.44 0.23
C ASP A 78 -10.20 42.55 -0.89
N ALA A 79 -9.76 41.43 -1.49
CA ALA A 79 -8.86 41.45 -2.63
C ALA A 79 -9.51 42.17 -3.83
N SER A 80 -8.71 42.97 -4.54
CA SER A 80 -9.15 43.68 -5.74
C SER A 80 -8.97 42.80 -6.96
N VAL A 81 -10.01 42.69 -7.77
CA VAL A 81 -10.06 41.80 -8.94
C VAL A 81 -10.76 42.47 -10.10
N THR A 82 -10.41 42.06 -11.30
CA THR A 82 -11.09 42.49 -12.52
C THR A 82 -12.01 41.36 -12.98
N VAL A 83 -13.31 41.62 -13.13
CA VAL A 83 -14.29 40.62 -13.55
C VAL A 83 -14.71 40.86 -15.00
N ARG A 84 -14.60 39.83 -15.84
CA ARG A 84 -15.09 39.84 -17.22
C ARG A 84 -16.53 39.35 -17.27
N LEU A 85 -17.48 40.28 -17.29
CA LEU A 85 -18.89 39.95 -17.51
C LEU A 85 -19.17 39.78 -19.00
N THR A 86 -19.67 38.60 -19.36
CA THR A 86 -20.20 38.35 -20.71
C THR A 86 -21.71 38.47 -20.64
N THR A 87 -22.24 39.60 -21.09
CA THR A 87 -23.69 39.73 -21.34
C THR A 87 -23.97 39.36 -22.79
N SER A 88 -25.23 39.08 -23.11
CA SER A 88 -25.68 38.66 -24.46
C SER A 88 -25.23 39.58 -25.60
N CYS A 89 -24.79 40.81 -25.33
CA CYS A 89 -24.42 41.77 -26.36
C CYS A 89 -23.06 42.46 -26.16
N LYS A 90 -22.39 42.36 -25.00
CA LYS A 90 -21.10 43.04 -24.74
C LYS A 90 -20.24 42.30 -23.70
N CYS A 91 -18.93 42.26 -23.94
CA CYS A 91 -17.91 41.97 -22.92
C CYS A 91 -17.58 43.27 -22.20
N GLN A 92 -17.73 43.31 -20.87
CA GLN A 92 -17.29 44.43 -20.05
C GLN A 92 -16.39 43.92 -18.92
N ASN A 93 -15.27 44.60 -18.70
CA ASN A 93 -14.42 44.39 -17.54
C ASN A 93 -14.86 45.33 -16.42
N ILE A 94 -15.00 44.80 -15.21
CA ILE A 94 -15.43 45.53 -14.03
C ILE A 94 -14.39 45.36 -12.93
N GLU A 95 -13.92 46.47 -12.38
CA GLU A 95 -13.11 46.45 -11.17
C GLU A 95 -14.00 46.22 -9.94
N ALA A 96 -13.67 45.21 -9.15
CA ALA A 96 -14.45 44.79 -8.00
C ALA A 96 -13.56 44.38 -6.82
N LYS A 97 -14.17 44.31 -5.63
CA LYS A 97 -13.57 43.67 -4.45
C LYS A 97 -14.34 42.43 -4.06
N ILE A 98 -13.64 41.37 -3.71
CA ILE A 98 -14.28 40.16 -3.18
C ILE A 98 -14.77 40.45 -1.76
N VAL A 99 -16.06 40.22 -1.52
CA VAL A 99 -16.73 40.45 -0.22
C VAL A 99 -16.85 39.14 0.54
N ASP A 100 -17.25 38.08 -0.17
CA ASP A 100 -17.30 36.72 0.34
C ASP A 100 -16.66 35.78 -0.70
N PRO A 101 -15.45 35.27 -0.41
CA PRO A 101 -14.75 34.36 -1.31
C PRO A 101 -15.45 33.02 -1.52
N ASN A 102 -16.25 32.55 -0.56
CA ASN A 102 -16.89 31.23 -0.65
C ASN A 102 -18.03 31.20 -1.67
N THR A 103 -18.74 32.32 -1.80
CA THR A 103 -19.82 32.49 -2.77
C THR A 103 -19.41 33.27 -4.02
N MET A 104 -18.17 33.78 -4.04
CA MET A 104 -17.68 34.76 -5.02
C MET A 104 -18.63 35.97 -5.13
N LEU A 105 -19.08 36.47 -3.97
CA LEU A 105 -19.80 37.74 -3.89
C LEU A 105 -18.80 38.88 -4.02
N LEU A 106 -19.00 39.77 -4.99
CA LEU A 106 -18.12 40.91 -5.24
C LEU A 106 -18.87 42.23 -5.09
N LYS A 107 -18.13 43.28 -4.73
CA LYS A 107 -18.58 44.67 -4.71
C LYS A 107 -17.93 45.43 -5.86
N ASN A 108 -18.75 45.87 -6.81
CA ASN A 108 -18.33 46.73 -7.90
C ASN A 108 -17.76 48.05 -7.34
N LEU A 109 -16.56 48.43 -7.76
CA LEU A 109 -15.89 49.62 -7.24
C LEU A 109 -16.48 50.93 -7.78
N ASP A 110 -17.07 50.92 -8.97
CA ASP A 110 -17.70 52.08 -9.60
C ASP A 110 -19.12 52.30 -9.06
N THR A 111 -19.97 51.28 -9.18
CA THR A 111 -21.41 51.40 -8.86
C THR A 111 -21.70 51.18 -7.37
N LYS A 112 -20.72 50.64 -6.62
CA LYS A 112 -20.87 50.18 -5.23
C LYS A 112 -21.87 49.04 -5.03
N GLY A 113 -22.47 48.51 -6.10
CA GLY A 113 -23.40 47.38 -6.08
C GLY A 113 -22.70 46.05 -5.86
N TYR A 114 -23.47 45.04 -5.43
CA TYR A 114 -22.98 43.68 -5.22
C TYR A 114 -23.44 42.76 -6.34
N PHE A 115 -22.60 41.80 -6.74
CA PHE A 115 -22.94 40.81 -7.74
C PHE A 115 -22.12 39.53 -7.54
N TYR A 116 -22.60 38.42 -8.08
CA TYR A 116 -21.88 37.15 -8.10
C TYR A 116 -21.16 36.98 -9.44
N ALA A 117 -20.00 36.33 -9.42
CA ALA A 117 -19.27 35.98 -10.64
C ALA A 117 -18.77 34.53 -10.57
N ASP A 118 -18.71 33.86 -11.74
CA ASP A 118 -18.04 32.57 -11.88
C ASP A 118 -16.53 32.78 -11.68
N SER A 119 -15.86 31.90 -10.94
CA SER A 119 -14.42 32.04 -10.66
C SER A 119 -13.55 32.12 -11.92
N ARG A 120 -13.99 31.54 -13.05
CA ARG A 120 -13.30 31.60 -14.34
C ARG A 120 -13.44 32.95 -15.04
N SER A 121 -14.35 33.80 -14.57
CA SER A 121 -14.56 35.16 -15.08
C SER A 121 -13.79 36.22 -14.29
N ILE A 122 -13.09 35.82 -13.23
CA ILE A 122 -12.35 36.71 -12.34
C ILE A 122 -10.86 36.65 -12.71
N GLU A 123 -10.28 37.80 -13.01
CA GLU A 123 -8.85 38.01 -13.14
C GLU A 123 -8.31 38.56 -11.81
N TYR A 124 -7.39 37.82 -11.21
CA TYR A 124 -6.85 38.12 -9.90
C TYR A 124 -5.57 38.94 -10.05
N THR A 125 -5.61 40.19 -9.59
CA THR A 125 -4.51 41.14 -9.81
C THR A 125 -3.44 41.11 -8.71
N SER A 126 -3.79 40.62 -7.51
CA SER A 126 -2.91 40.69 -6.33
C SER A 126 -2.73 39.38 -5.56
N VAL A 127 -3.66 38.43 -5.65
CA VAL A 127 -3.62 37.15 -4.89
C VAL A 127 -4.17 36.02 -5.77
N ARG A 128 -3.39 34.96 -5.94
CA ARG A 128 -3.77 33.81 -6.77
C ARG A 128 -4.79 32.90 -6.04
N PRO A 129 -5.89 32.46 -6.68
CA PRO A 129 -6.91 31.62 -6.05
C PRO A 129 -6.48 30.15 -5.92
N ASP A 130 -5.59 29.71 -6.81
CA ASP A 130 -4.97 28.39 -6.82
C ASP A 130 -4.03 28.18 -5.63
N GLU A 131 -3.70 29.25 -4.90
CA GLU A 131 -3.01 29.22 -3.60
C GLU A 131 -3.97 29.09 -2.41
N GLY A 132 -5.20 28.61 -2.64
CA GLY A 132 -6.12 28.22 -1.58
C GLY A 132 -5.56 27.08 -0.71
N GLY A 133 -6.03 26.99 0.53
CA GLY A 133 -5.57 25.99 1.48
C GLY A 133 -6.47 25.90 2.70
N THR A 134 -5.99 25.17 3.70
CA THR A 134 -6.62 25.13 5.01
C THR A 134 -5.62 25.63 6.04
N THR A 135 -6.02 26.65 6.79
CA THR A 135 -5.23 27.14 7.92
C THR A 135 -5.70 26.44 9.19
N LEU A 136 -4.75 25.82 9.88
CA LEU A 136 -4.87 25.29 11.23
C LEU A 136 -4.36 26.32 12.22
N ARG A 137 -5.13 26.60 13.26
CA ARG A 137 -4.77 27.51 14.35
C ARG A 137 -4.98 26.87 15.71
N PHE A 138 -3.95 26.95 16.54
CA PHE A 138 -4.03 26.62 17.97
C PHE A 138 -3.92 27.89 18.82
N GLU A 139 -4.80 28.02 19.79
CA GLU A 139 -4.77 29.07 20.83
C GLU A 139 -4.43 28.43 22.17
N PHE A 140 -3.40 28.95 22.86
CA PHE A 140 -2.92 28.38 24.13
C PHE A 140 -3.48 29.12 25.35
N LYS A 141 -3.59 28.43 26.48
CA LYS A 141 -4.29 28.89 27.71
C LYS A 141 -3.90 30.27 28.21
N LYS A 142 -2.65 30.71 28.01
CA LYS A 142 -2.12 31.92 28.61
C LYS A 142 -1.34 32.74 27.59
N LYS A 143 -1.78 33.98 27.37
CA LYS A 143 -1.04 34.97 26.58
C LYS A 143 0.35 35.21 27.19
N ASN A 144 1.33 35.45 26.34
CA ASN A 144 2.76 35.48 26.56
C ASN A 144 3.36 34.18 27.13
N THR A 145 2.81 33.01 26.78
CA THR A 145 3.40 31.71 27.15
C THR A 145 4.15 31.14 25.95
N ASN A 146 5.39 30.71 26.17
CA ASN A 146 6.12 29.90 25.21
C ASN A 146 5.37 28.57 25.05
N TYR A 147 4.91 28.26 23.85
CA TYR A 147 4.47 26.91 23.53
C TYR A 147 5.66 26.10 23.03
N THR A 148 5.64 24.83 23.39
CA THR A 148 6.49 23.77 22.84
C THR A 148 5.60 22.55 22.63
N GLY A 149 5.77 21.88 21.50
CA GLY A 149 5.02 20.67 21.20
C GLY A 149 5.34 20.12 19.83
N THR A 150 4.63 19.06 19.46
CA THR A 150 4.72 18.40 18.16
C THR A 150 3.34 18.46 17.53
N LEU A 151 3.25 19.09 16.36
CA LEU A 151 2.11 18.93 15.47
C LEU A 151 2.23 17.55 14.82
N SER A 152 1.20 16.72 14.95
CA SER A 152 1.12 15.43 14.27
C SER A 152 -0.17 15.29 13.49
N TYR A 153 -0.11 14.68 12.31
CA TYR A 153 -1.29 14.38 11.52
C TYR A 153 -1.05 13.16 10.63
N LEU A 154 -2.13 12.42 10.37
CA LEU A 154 -2.08 11.27 9.48
C LEU A 154 -2.42 11.71 8.07
N MET A 155 -1.61 11.33 7.09
CA MET A 155 -1.89 11.61 5.69
C MET A 155 -1.74 10.38 4.81
N ARG A 156 -2.43 10.44 3.68
CA ARG A 156 -2.29 9.50 2.55
C ARG A 156 -1.27 10.07 1.56
N GLY A 157 -0.73 9.19 0.73
CA GLY A 157 0.13 9.58 -0.40
C GLY A 157 1.63 9.62 -0.12
N ILE A 158 2.06 9.50 1.13
CA ILE A 158 3.40 8.98 1.44
C ILE A 158 3.22 7.51 1.85
N SER A 159 4.03 6.63 1.29
CA SER A 159 3.93 5.18 1.48
C SER A 159 5.30 4.55 1.42
N TRP A 160 5.45 3.39 2.04
CA TRP A 160 6.63 2.55 1.85
C TRP A 160 6.22 1.11 1.57
N SER A 161 7.09 0.37 0.89
CA SER A 161 6.99 -1.08 0.80
C SER A 161 8.35 -1.71 0.51
N PRO A 162 8.60 -2.94 0.98
CA PRO A 162 9.77 -3.70 0.57
C PRO A 162 9.57 -4.32 -0.81
N ASN A 163 10.61 -4.22 -1.63
CA ASN A 163 10.76 -4.91 -2.90
C ASN A 163 11.87 -5.94 -2.76
N TYR A 164 11.52 -7.21 -2.85
CA TYR A 164 12.42 -8.33 -2.69
C TYR A 164 12.88 -8.87 -4.06
N ASP A 165 14.17 -9.15 -4.17
CA ASP A 165 14.80 -9.92 -5.23
C ASP A 165 15.35 -11.22 -4.62
N LEU A 166 14.72 -12.34 -4.95
CA LEU A 166 15.14 -13.68 -4.55
C LEU A 166 15.92 -14.34 -5.69
N PHE A 167 17.17 -14.71 -5.39
CA PHE A 167 18.05 -15.42 -6.31
C PHE A 167 18.19 -16.87 -5.85
N ILE A 168 17.72 -17.80 -6.67
CA ILE A 168 17.92 -19.24 -6.46
C ILE A 168 19.36 -19.57 -6.84
N LYS A 169 20.11 -20.19 -5.93
CA LYS A 169 21.50 -20.63 -6.18
C LYS A 169 21.56 -22.13 -6.46
N ASP A 170 20.85 -22.92 -5.66
CA ASP A 170 20.69 -24.36 -5.81
C ASP A 170 19.29 -24.80 -5.35
N GLU A 171 19.04 -26.12 -5.24
CA GLU A 171 17.72 -26.66 -4.90
C GLU A 171 17.16 -26.20 -3.55
N ASN A 172 18.03 -25.84 -2.58
CA ASN A 172 17.64 -25.48 -1.22
C ASN A 172 18.19 -24.14 -0.72
N THR A 173 19.14 -23.52 -1.43
CA THR A 173 19.79 -22.28 -1.03
C THR A 173 19.42 -21.11 -1.93
N CYS A 174 19.08 -20.01 -1.27
CA CYS A 174 18.75 -18.76 -1.91
C CYS A 174 19.51 -17.60 -1.31
N SER A 175 19.56 -16.49 -2.05
CA SER A 175 19.88 -15.17 -1.49
C SER A 175 18.70 -14.24 -1.74
N LEU A 176 18.20 -13.62 -0.67
CA LEU A 176 17.12 -12.65 -0.71
C LEU A 176 17.69 -11.26 -0.42
N ARG A 177 17.46 -10.32 -1.33
CA ARG A 177 17.81 -8.91 -1.15
C ARG A 177 16.54 -8.10 -1.20
N ALA A 178 16.30 -7.31 -0.17
CA ALA A 178 15.17 -6.41 -0.09
C ALA A 178 15.64 -4.96 -0.21
N TYR A 179 14.80 -4.15 -0.83
CA TYR A 179 14.95 -2.71 -0.88
C TYR A 179 13.69 -2.07 -0.33
N ALA A 180 13.83 -1.11 0.58
CA ALA A 180 12.71 -0.29 1.01
C ALA A 180 12.47 0.78 -0.07
N ASN A 181 11.25 0.80 -0.60
CA ASN A 181 10.82 1.79 -1.56
C ASN A 181 9.89 2.78 -0.87
N ILE A 182 10.39 3.99 -0.59
CA ILE A 182 9.62 5.08 0.00
C ILE A 182 9.15 5.97 -1.13
N ARG A 183 7.83 6.17 -1.24
CA ARG A 183 7.21 6.92 -2.33
C ARG A 183 6.44 8.11 -1.78
N ASN A 184 6.74 9.29 -2.33
CA ASN A 184 6.01 10.52 -2.10
C ASN A 184 5.15 10.84 -3.33
N ASN A 185 3.84 10.65 -3.20
CA ASN A 185 2.86 11.02 -4.22
C ASN A 185 2.30 12.43 -4.02
N GLN A 186 2.81 13.21 -3.07
CA GLN A 186 2.40 14.59 -2.83
C GLN A 186 3.10 15.55 -3.79
N GLN A 187 2.49 16.72 -3.98
CA GLN A 187 3.14 17.87 -4.65
C GLN A 187 4.15 18.58 -3.74
N GLN A 188 4.14 18.25 -2.46
CA GLN A 188 5.02 18.81 -1.45
C GLN A 188 6.28 17.96 -1.30
N GLU A 189 7.41 18.65 -1.19
CA GLU A 189 8.67 18.09 -0.74
C GLU A 189 8.74 18.14 0.78
N TYR A 190 9.38 17.14 1.38
CA TYR A 190 9.63 17.08 2.82
C TYR A 190 11.14 17.05 3.09
N GLN A 191 11.59 17.92 3.99
CA GLN A 191 12.90 17.80 4.62
C GLN A 191 12.74 16.89 5.82
N VAL A 192 13.44 15.76 5.85
CA VAL A 192 13.17 14.68 6.81
C VAL A 192 14.36 14.51 7.74
N ASP A 193 14.10 14.62 9.05
CA ASP A 193 15.11 14.44 10.10
C ASP A 193 15.20 12.97 10.53
N ASN A 194 14.06 12.33 10.80
CA ASN A 194 13.98 10.92 11.13
C ASN A 194 12.90 10.23 10.31
N THR A 195 13.10 8.97 9.95
CA THR A 195 12.07 8.12 9.37
C THR A 195 11.98 6.80 10.07
N TYR A 196 10.75 6.39 10.39
CA TYR A 196 10.42 5.07 10.90
C TYR A 196 9.48 4.39 9.91
N LEU A 197 9.89 3.22 9.44
CA LEU A 197 9.09 2.37 8.55
C LEU A 197 8.42 1.29 9.39
N TYR A 198 7.10 1.18 9.33
CA TYR A 198 6.32 0.25 10.15
C TYR A 198 5.67 -0.83 9.30
N SER A 199 5.94 -2.10 9.66
CA SER A 199 5.26 -3.29 9.12
C SER A 199 4.21 -3.80 10.10
N GLY A 200 3.14 -4.35 9.56
CA GLY A 200 1.94 -4.76 10.30
C GLY A 200 0.70 -4.00 9.84
N ASP A 201 -0.46 -4.39 10.35
CA ASP A 201 -1.75 -3.81 9.98
C ASP A 201 -2.20 -2.75 11.00
N ILE A 202 -2.55 -1.56 10.52
CA ILE A 202 -3.13 -0.50 11.35
C ILE A 202 -4.59 -0.32 10.97
N PRO A 203 -5.54 -0.70 11.86
CA PRO A 203 -6.94 -0.45 11.61
C PRO A 203 -7.21 1.05 11.72
N LEU A 204 -7.69 1.65 10.63
CA LEU A 204 -8.19 3.02 10.60
C LEU A 204 -9.72 3.01 10.64
N VAL A 205 -10.30 3.86 11.50
CA VAL A 205 -11.76 3.95 11.70
C VAL A 205 -12.51 4.31 10.40
N ASN A 206 -11.86 5.04 9.49
CA ASN A 206 -12.38 5.41 8.17
C ASN A 206 -11.45 4.92 7.06
N ASN A 207 -11.37 3.59 6.88
CA ASN A 207 -10.58 2.99 5.81
C ASN A 207 -11.29 3.12 4.45
N TYR A 208 -11.47 4.34 3.95
CA TYR A 208 -11.76 4.52 2.53
C TYR A 208 -10.59 3.92 1.74
N PRO A 209 -10.85 3.07 0.73
CA PRO A 209 -9.79 2.50 -0.08
C PRO A 209 -8.96 3.65 -0.65
N PRO A 210 -7.61 3.55 -0.64
CA PRO A 210 -6.78 4.56 -1.24
C PRO A 210 -7.25 4.80 -2.67
N VAL A 211 -7.44 6.07 -3.05
CA VAL A 211 -7.73 6.44 -4.43
C VAL A 211 -6.63 5.83 -5.29
N MET A 212 -7.01 4.91 -6.19
CA MET A 212 -6.07 4.17 -7.04
C MET A 212 -5.11 5.17 -7.71
N SER A 213 -3.86 5.17 -7.26
CA SER A 213 -2.81 5.97 -7.85
C SER A 213 -2.36 5.27 -9.12
N TYR A 214 -2.77 5.78 -10.28
CA TYR A 214 -2.29 5.27 -11.56
C TYR A 214 -0.76 5.32 -11.60
N PRO A 215 -0.07 4.29 -12.13
CA PRO A 215 1.37 4.35 -12.36
C PRO A 215 1.64 5.43 -13.40
N MET A 216 2.02 6.64 -12.96
CA MET A 216 2.62 7.63 -13.86
C MET A 216 4.02 7.16 -14.23
N MET A 217 4.40 7.34 -15.51
CA MET A 217 5.77 7.14 -15.96
C MET A 217 6.69 8.12 -15.23
N MET A 218 7.37 7.66 -14.19
CA MET A 218 8.35 8.44 -13.46
C MET A 218 9.70 8.41 -14.19
N LYS A 219 10.30 9.59 -14.32
CA LYS A 219 11.68 9.74 -14.76
C LYS A 219 12.56 9.40 -13.56
N GLY A 220 13.15 8.21 -13.55
CA GLY A 220 14.08 7.82 -12.49
C GLY A 220 15.31 8.73 -12.52
N ALA A 221 15.46 9.58 -11.52
CA ALA A 221 16.74 10.20 -11.20
C ALA A 221 17.52 9.20 -10.34
N ALA A 222 18.44 8.48 -10.97
CA ALA A 222 19.48 7.75 -10.24
C ALA A 222 20.57 8.76 -9.90
N GLU A 223 20.47 9.40 -8.73
CA GLU A 223 21.62 10.10 -8.16
C GLU A 223 22.55 9.09 -7.49
N GLU A 224 23.84 9.24 -7.79
CA GLU A 224 24.92 8.46 -7.24
C GLU A 224 25.07 8.80 -5.74
N LEU A 225 24.51 7.95 -4.88
CA LEU A 225 24.54 8.15 -3.43
C LEU A 225 25.97 7.98 -2.90
N ALA A 226 26.56 9.08 -2.43
CA ALA A 226 27.50 9.05 -1.31
C ALA A 226 26.89 8.22 -0.16
N SER A 227 27.69 7.35 0.46
CA SER A 227 27.32 6.40 1.54
C SER A 227 25.81 6.17 1.72
N SER A 228 25.25 5.17 1.04
CA SER A 228 23.81 4.89 1.08
C SER A 228 23.32 4.77 2.53
N PRO A 229 22.22 5.47 2.90
CA PRO A 229 21.62 5.36 4.21
C PRO A 229 21.32 3.91 4.60
N SER A 230 21.59 3.53 5.84
CA SER A 230 21.34 2.17 6.33
C SER A 230 20.04 2.11 7.13
N ILE A 231 19.14 1.21 6.76
CA ILE A 231 17.92 0.93 7.53
C ILE A 231 18.24 -0.15 8.58
N GLN A 232 17.79 0.06 9.82
CA GLN A 232 18.01 -0.87 10.94
C GLN A 232 16.69 -1.32 11.53
N LEU A 233 16.57 -2.61 11.89
CA LEU A 233 15.46 -3.11 12.69
C LEU A 233 15.64 -2.60 14.12
N ASP A 234 14.74 -1.76 14.59
CA ASP A 234 14.81 -1.18 15.93
C ASP A 234 14.04 -2.04 16.95
N GLY A 235 12.99 -2.76 16.52
CA GLY A 235 12.28 -3.69 17.39
C GLY A 235 10.91 -4.11 16.90
N GLU A 236 10.21 -4.80 17.80
CA GLU A 236 8.81 -5.20 17.67
C GLU A 236 8.02 -4.60 18.84
N GLN A 237 6.82 -4.07 18.55
CA GLN A 237 5.91 -3.53 19.54
C GLN A 237 4.47 -3.90 19.21
N LYS A 238 3.87 -4.80 20.01
CA LYS A 238 2.45 -5.16 19.95
C LYS A 238 1.97 -5.62 18.57
N GLY A 239 2.81 -6.36 17.85
CA GLY A 239 2.56 -6.86 16.49
C GLY A 239 3.13 -5.99 15.37
N PHE A 240 3.73 -4.83 15.70
CA PHE A 240 4.36 -3.94 14.72
C PHE A 240 5.87 -4.10 14.73
N TYR A 241 6.47 -4.28 13.56
CA TYR A 241 7.92 -4.21 13.38
C TYR A 241 8.28 -2.84 12.85
N PHE A 242 9.26 -2.18 13.44
CA PHE A 242 9.66 -0.83 13.02
C PHE A 242 11.15 -0.74 12.72
N TYR A 243 11.45 0.01 11.67
CA TYR A 243 12.78 0.16 11.12
C TYR A 243 13.14 1.62 11.04
N SER A 244 14.30 2.00 11.58
CA SER A 244 14.76 3.40 11.53
C SER A 244 15.65 3.67 10.34
N LEU A 245 15.48 4.86 9.79
CA LEU A 245 16.35 5.53 8.85
C LEU A 245 16.74 6.86 9.50
N LYS A 246 17.95 6.90 10.06
CA LYS A 246 18.45 8.00 10.92
C LYS A 246 19.19 9.10 10.15
N ASP A 247 19.50 8.86 8.89
CA ASP A 247 20.15 9.85 8.05
C ASP A 247 19.12 10.85 7.54
N LYS A 248 19.44 12.15 7.64
CA LYS A 248 18.59 13.21 7.11
C LYS A 248 18.54 13.16 5.60
N TYR A 249 17.37 13.37 5.01
CA TYR A 249 17.22 13.38 3.56
C TYR A 249 16.06 14.28 3.12
N THR A 250 16.07 14.62 1.83
CA THR A 250 14.96 15.32 1.20
C THR A 250 14.10 14.31 0.44
N LEU A 251 12.82 14.23 0.81
CA LEU A 251 11.83 13.45 0.09
C LEU A 251 11.12 14.35 -0.94
N HIS A 252 11.69 14.43 -2.14
CA HIS A 252 11.19 15.28 -3.21
C HIS A 252 9.72 15.03 -3.55
N ALA A 253 9.02 16.07 -4.01
CA ALA A 253 7.66 15.95 -4.51
C ALA A 253 7.58 14.95 -5.68
N LYS A 254 6.50 14.17 -5.74
CA LYS A 254 6.25 13.18 -6.81
C LYS A 254 7.47 12.31 -7.11
N SER A 255 8.10 11.76 -6.06
CA SER A 255 9.33 10.98 -6.18
C SER A 255 9.25 9.63 -5.45
N SER A 256 10.25 8.79 -5.68
CA SER A 256 10.47 7.54 -4.95
C SER A 256 11.94 7.35 -4.64
N ILE A 257 12.25 6.95 -3.42
CA ILE A 257 13.60 6.63 -2.96
C ILE A 257 13.65 5.12 -2.69
N ARG A 258 14.67 4.46 -3.24
CA ARG A 258 14.92 3.02 -3.04
C ARG A 258 16.19 2.83 -2.24
N LEU A 259 16.08 2.26 -1.04
CA LEU A 259 17.20 2.07 -0.12
C LEU A 259 17.45 0.57 0.13
N PRO A 260 18.72 0.13 0.25
CA PRO A 260 19.02 -1.22 0.75
C PRO A 260 18.39 -1.46 2.12
N PHE A 261 17.77 -2.63 2.31
CA PHE A 261 16.98 -2.91 3.51
C PHE A 261 17.38 -4.22 4.21
N ILE A 262 16.92 -5.36 3.70
CA ILE A 262 17.18 -6.68 4.27
C ILE A 262 18.06 -7.48 3.32
N ILE A 263 19.11 -8.13 3.83
CA ILE A 263 19.90 -9.10 3.07
C ILE A 263 19.98 -10.37 3.91
N VAL A 264 19.30 -11.42 3.46
CA VAL A 264 19.24 -12.72 4.14
C VAL A 264 19.44 -13.86 3.16
N ASN A 265 19.77 -15.05 3.68
CA ASN A 265 19.91 -16.26 2.88
C ASN A 265 18.86 -17.28 3.35
N PRO A 266 17.60 -17.12 2.94
CA PRO A 266 16.54 -18.02 3.37
C PRO A 266 16.75 -19.42 2.77
N THR A 267 16.17 -20.42 3.42
CA THR A 267 15.98 -21.73 2.78
C THR A 267 14.82 -21.60 1.80
N CYS A 268 15.01 -22.10 0.59
CA CYS A 268 13.95 -22.14 -0.42
C CYS A 268 13.74 -23.56 -0.88
N LYS A 269 12.51 -24.03 -1.01
CA LYS A 269 12.23 -25.34 -1.60
C LYS A 269 11.31 -25.20 -2.78
N PHE A 270 11.79 -25.56 -3.97
CA PHE A 270 10.98 -25.61 -5.18
C PHE A 270 10.16 -26.91 -5.25
N TYR A 271 8.89 -26.81 -5.64
CA TYR A 271 8.04 -27.97 -5.93
C TYR A 271 6.84 -27.59 -6.80
N TYR A 272 6.23 -28.61 -7.40
CA TYR A 272 4.99 -28.44 -8.16
C TYR A 272 3.79 -28.62 -7.25
N LYS A 273 2.81 -27.72 -7.30
CA LYS A 273 1.57 -27.86 -6.53
C LYS A 273 0.37 -27.45 -7.35
N THR A 274 -0.73 -28.16 -7.19
CA THR A 274 -2.04 -27.74 -7.69
C THR A 274 -3.13 -28.32 -6.82
N THR A 275 -4.31 -27.73 -6.90
CA THR A 275 -5.47 -28.17 -6.13
C THR A 275 -6.66 -28.33 -7.04
N THR A 276 -7.42 -29.40 -6.84
CA THR A 276 -8.60 -29.75 -7.62
C THR A 276 -9.73 -30.23 -6.72
N SER A 277 -10.97 -30.22 -7.18
CA SER A 277 -12.10 -30.77 -6.43
C SER A 277 -12.30 -32.26 -6.73
N ILE A 278 -12.81 -32.99 -5.74
CA ILE A 278 -13.26 -34.38 -5.94
C ILE A 278 -14.59 -34.36 -6.70
N SER A 279 -14.64 -35.07 -7.83
CA SER A 279 -15.83 -35.19 -8.66
C SER A 279 -15.83 -36.49 -9.45
N SER A 280 -17.00 -36.88 -9.96
CA SER A 280 -17.13 -37.98 -10.92
C SER A 280 -16.81 -37.51 -12.34
N GLY A 281 -16.40 -38.44 -13.20
CA GLY A 281 -15.99 -38.16 -14.57
C GLY A 281 -14.46 -38.01 -14.71
N GLN A 282 -14.04 -37.46 -15.84
CA GLN A 282 -12.62 -37.25 -16.14
C GLN A 282 -12.30 -35.77 -16.20
N TYR A 283 -11.27 -35.35 -15.46
CA TYR A 283 -10.76 -33.99 -15.50
C TYR A 283 -9.24 -33.98 -15.57
N LYS A 284 -8.70 -32.91 -16.14
CA LYS A 284 -7.27 -32.74 -16.40
C LYS A 284 -6.86 -31.33 -16.02
N GLY A 285 -5.60 -31.16 -15.64
CA GLY A 285 -5.04 -29.87 -15.31
C GLY A 285 -3.52 -29.84 -15.40
N VAL A 286 -2.97 -28.69 -15.05
CA VAL A 286 -1.53 -28.42 -15.02
C VAL A 286 -1.12 -28.03 -13.61
N PHE A 287 0.14 -28.28 -13.27
CA PHE A 287 0.68 -27.88 -11.98
C PHE A 287 1.15 -26.42 -12.00
N GLN A 288 1.21 -25.82 -10.82
CA GLN A 288 1.86 -24.54 -10.61
C GLN A 288 3.28 -24.73 -10.05
N ARG A 289 4.14 -23.77 -10.34
CA ARG A 289 5.50 -23.65 -9.80
C ARG A 289 5.43 -22.95 -8.45
N ASN A 290 5.90 -23.61 -7.40
CA ASN A 290 5.83 -23.08 -6.04
C ASN A 290 7.21 -23.10 -5.37
N TYR A 291 7.42 -22.13 -4.48
CA TYR A 291 8.57 -22.06 -3.59
C TYR A 291 8.07 -21.94 -2.16
N ASP A 292 8.55 -22.79 -1.25
CA ASP A 292 8.47 -22.51 0.17
C ASP A 292 9.70 -21.71 0.59
N ILE A 293 9.50 -20.59 1.27
CA ILE A 293 10.58 -19.70 1.74
C ILE A 293 10.55 -19.69 3.26
N ILE A 294 11.70 -20.01 3.88
CA ILE A 294 11.89 -19.99 5.33
C ILE A 294 13.06 -19.05 5.63
N SER A 295 12.79 -18.00 6.40
CA SER A 295 13.75 -16.97 6.79
C SER A 295 14.02 -17.03 8.29
N ASP A 296 15.26 -16.79 8.70
CA ASP A 296 15.66 -16.62 10.10
C ASP A 296 15.34 -15.20 10.63
N GLN A 297 14.86 -14.31 9.76
CA GLN A 297 14.40 -12.96 10.07
C GLN A 297 12.96 -12.76 9.64
N PHE A 298 12.25 -11.87 10.33
CA PHE A 298 10.94 -11.40 9.91
C PHE A 298 11.04 -10.70 8.55
N LEU A 299 10.14 -11.04 7.62
CA LEU A 299 10.06 -10.39 6.31
C LEU A 299 8.77 -9.58 6.22
N PRO A 300 8.83 -8.24 6.21
CA PRO A 300 7.68 -7.38 5.96
C PRO A 300 6.94 -7.70 4.65
N ALA A 301 5.62 -7.55 4.63
CA ALA A 301 4.82 -7.77 3.43
C ALA A 301 5.29 -6.90 2.24
N GLY A 302 5.38 -7.47 1.04
CA GLY A 302 5.80 -6.73 -0.15
C GLY A 302 5.79 -7.52 -1.44
N THR A 303 6.51 -7.01 -2.44
CA THR A 303 6.60 -7.66 -3.76
C THR A 303 7.87 -8.50 -3.86
N LEU A 304 7.74 -9.76 -4.25
CA LEU A 304 8.84 -10.69 -4.44
C LEU A 304 9.07 -10.99 -5.92
N THR A 305 10.26 -10.69 -6.41
CA THR A 305 10.76 -11.07 -7.74
C THR A 305 11.67 -12.27 -7.60
N ILE A 306 11.35 -13.39 -8.28
CA ILE A 306 12.14 -14.62 -8.20
C ILE A 306 12.96 -14.78 -9.48
N ARG A 307 14.27 -15.02 -9.30
CA ARG A 307 15.23 -15.28 -10.37
C ARG A 307 15.97 -16.58 -10.13
N ASP A 308 16.01 -17.43 -11.14
CA ASP A 308 16.78 -18.68 -11.15
C ASP A 308 17.85 -18.56 -12.23
N ASN A 309 19.12 -18.72 -11.86
CA ASN A 309 20.26 -18.53 -12.77
C ASN A 309 20.18 -17.20 -13.56
N GLN A 310 19.82 -16.11 -12.85
CA GLN A 310 19.61 -14.75 -13.40
C GLN A 310 18.39 -14.59 -14.33
N VAL A 311 17.69 -15.67 -14.67
CA VAL A 311 16.46 -15.64 -15.46
C VAL A 311 15.29 -15.26 -14.58
N LEU A 312 14.45 -14.33 -15.03
CA LEU A 312 13.21 -13.98 -14.33
C LEU A 312 12.21 -15.14 -14.40
N MET A 313 11.85 -15.68 -13.24
CA MET A 313 10.88 -16.78 -13.13
C MET A 313 9.46 -16.28 -12.92
N GLY A 314 9.31 -15.14 -12.25
CA GLY A 314 8.03 -14.46 -12.02
C GLY A 314 8.08 -13.47 -10.86
N GLN A 315 6.92 -12.89 -10.56
CA GLN A 315 6.68 -12.04 -9.41
C GLN A 315 5.46 -12.52 -8.64
N SER A 316 5.47 -12.31 -7.32
CA SER A 316 4.35 -12.61 -6.44
C SER A 316 4.30 -11.58 -5.30
N SER A 317 3.16 -11.49 -4.63
CA SER A 317 3.09 -10.87 -3.30
C SER A 317 3.70 -11.81 -2.26
N LEU A 318 4.44 -11.25 -1.31
CA LEU A 318 4.88 -11.89 -0.08
C LEU A 318 4.10 -11.24 1.07
N PRO A 319 3.36 -11.98 1.90
CA PRO A 319 2.75 -11.44 3.11
C PRO A 319 3.83 -11.16 4.18
N ASP A 320 3.44 -10.62 5.33
CA ASP A 320 4.33 -10.60 6.49
C ASP A 320 4.71 -12.05 6.86
N VAL A 321 6.00 -12.37 6.85
CA VAL A 321 6.52 -13.72 7.15
C VAL A 321 7.24 -13.72 8.50
N PRO A 322 6.72 -14.43 9.51
CA PRO A 322 7.40 -14.60 10.78
C PRO A 322 8.73 -15.35 10.66
N VAL A 323 9.60 -15.16 11.66
CA VAL A 323 10.84 -15.92 11.79
C VAL A 323 10.55 -17.42 11.79
N ASN A 324 11.31 -18.18 10.99
CA ASN A 324 11.22 -19.62 10.82
C ASN A 324 9.84 -20.15 10.37
N TYR A 325 9.00 -19.29 9.78
CA TYR A 325 7.75 -19.70 9.17
C TYR A 325 7.94 -20.02 7.68
N SER A 326 7.32 -21.11 7.21
CA SER A 326 7.36 -21.52 5.80
C SER A 326 6.28 -20.82 5.00
N GLN A 327 6.67 -19.86 4.18
CA GLN A 327 5.76 -19.14 3.30
C GLN A 327 5.80 -19.71 1.88
N MET A 328 4.68 -20.24 1.42
CA MET A 328 4.51 -20.68 0.04
C MET A 328 4.30 -19.48 -0.90
N VAL A 329 5.02 -19.46 -2.03
CA VAL A 329 4.89 -18.48 -3.10
C VAL A 329 4.63 -19.21 -4.42
N THR A 330 3.60 -18.79 -5.15
CA THR A 330 3.25 -19.36 -6.47
C THR A 330 3.72 -18.48 -7.61
N LEU A 331 4.28 -19.08 -8.67
CA LEU A 331 4.77 -18.42 -9.87
C LEU A 331 3.97 -18.78 -11.13
N GLY A 332 2.74 -19.29 -10.94
CA GLY A 332 1.85 -19.68 -12.03
C GLY A 332 2.14 -21.06 -12.61
N GLN A 333 1.46 -21.38 -13.70
CA GLN A 333 1.36 -22.73 -14.27
C GLN A 333 2.62 -23.18 -15.02
N ASP A 334 2.84 -24.49 -15.06
CA ASP A 334 3.84 -25.18 -15.88
C ASP A 334 3.15 -26.26 -16.72
N ASN A 335 3.18 -26.08 -18.04
CA ASN A 335 2.46 -26.95 -18.98
C ASN A 335 3.10 -28.33 -19.17
N ASP A 336 4.33 -28.55 -18.69
CA ASP A 336 5.02 -29.83 -18.84
C ASP A 336 4.79 -30.79 -17.66
N VAL A 337 4.15 -30.30 -16.59
CA VAL A 337 3.72 -31.13 -15.47
C VAL A 337 2.20 -31.10 -15.42
N ARG A 338 1.58 -32.24 -15.75
CA ARG A 338 0.12 -32.34 -15.92
C ARG A 338 -0.46 -33.45 -15.05
N TYR A 339 -1.75 -33.38 -14.80
CA TYR A 339 -2.49 -34.49 -14.20
C TYR A 339 -3.77 -34.81 -14.99
N SER A 340 -4.22 -36.05 -14.85
CA SER A 340 -5.53 -36.53 -15.25
C SER A 340 -6.10 -37.34 -14.10
N VAL A 341 -7.33 -37.05 -13.70
CA VAL A 341 -8.05 -37.84 -12.71
C VAL A 341 -9.33 -38.38 -13.34
N LYS A 342 -9.59 -39.66 -13.12
CA LYS A 342 -10.86 -40.30 -13.45
C LYS A 342 -11.53 -40.74 -12.15
N GLY A 343 -12.59 -40.03 -11.78
CA GLY A 343 -13.40 -40.32 -10.61
C GLY A 343 -14.65 -41.13 -10.96
N ASN A 344 -14.90 -42.20 -10.23
CA ASN A 344 -16.14 -42.97 -10.30
C ASN A 344 -16.80 -42.99 -8.92
N ILE A 345 -18.12 -42.79 -8.86
CA ILE A 345 -18.87 -43.00 -7.62
C ILE A 345 -19.04 -44.50 -7.43
N THR A 346 -18.57 -45.04 -6.31
CA THR A 346 -18.67 -46.47 -5.99
C THR A 346 -19.78 -46.76 -4.99
N ALA A 347 -20.12 -45.78 -4.14
CA ALA A 347 -21.22 -45.87 -3.20
C ALA A 347 -21.77 -44.47 -2.89
N SER A 348 -23.05 -44.38 -2.52
CA SER A 348 -23.68 -43.13 -2.11
C SER A 348 -24.87 -43.40 -1.22
N ASN A 349 -25.11 -42.53 -0.24
CA ASN A 349 -26.37 -42.49 0.50
C ASN A 349 -27.10 -41.17 0.25
N LYS A 350 -28.42 -41.27 0.08
CA LYS A 350 -29.30 -40.13 -0.13
C LYS A 350 -30.45 -40.23 0.85
N ASP A 351 -30.67 -39.18 1.63
CA ASP A 351 -31.87 -39.03 2.44
C ASP A 351 -32.82 -38.05 1.73
N THR A 352 -34.00 -38.54 1.34
CA THR A 352 -35.04 -37.87 0.53
C THR A 352 -34.55 -37.29 -0.81
N THR A 353 -33.73 -36.23 -0.79
CA THR A 353 -33.13 -35.56 -1.96
C THR A 353 -31.68 -35.11 -1.72
N THR A 354 -31.21 -35.13 -0.47
CA THR A 354 -29.87 -34.67 -0.09
C THR A 354 -28.91 -35.84 -0.01
N ILE A 355 -27.74 -35.69 -0.62
CA ILE A 355 -26.66 -36.66 -0.48
C ILE A 355 -26.03 -36.46 0.90
N THR A 356 -26.11 -37.48 1.75
CA THR A 356 -25.50 -37.44 3.09
C THR A 356 -24.05 -37.91 3.05
N TRP A 357 -23.73 -38.89 2.19
CA TRP A 357 -22.34 -39.24 1.89
C TRP A 357 -22.18 -39.88 0.52
N GLN A 358 -20.97 -39.79 -0.04
CA GLN A 358 -20.56 -40.42 -1.30
C GLN A 358 -19.12 -40.93 -1.24
N THR A 359 -18.93 -42.14 -1.75
CA THR A 359 -17.60 -42.75 -1.94
C THR A 359 -17.19 -42.65 -3.40
N TYR A 360 -15.98 -42.14 -3.61
CA TYR A 360 -15.34 -42.00 -4.91
C TYR A 360 -14.13 -42.91 -5.01
N GLU A 361 -13.98 -43.61 -6.13
CA GLU A 361 -12.70 -44.18 -6.57
C GLU A 361 -12.06 -43.22 -7.59
N LEU A 362 -10.93 -42.64 -7.20
CA LEU A 362 -10.14 -41.72 -8.00
C LEU A 362 -8.93 -42.46 -8.58
N ASN A 363 -8.86 -42.55 -9.90
CA ASN A 363 -7.68 -43.02 -10.61
C ASN A 363 -6.89 -41.81 -11.10
N VAL A 364 -5.74 -41.55 -10.47
CA VAL A 364 -4.89 -40.37 -10.69
C VAL A 364 -3.71 -40.75 -11.57
N THR A 365 -3.42 -39.94 -12.58
CA THR A 365 -2.19 -40.03 -13.38
C THR A 365 -1.53 -38.66 -13.45
N ILE A 366 -0.25 -38.58 -13.12
CA ILE A 366 0.57 -37.39 -13.22
C ILE A 366 1.62 -37.63 -14.30
N PHE A 367 1.74 -36.69 -15.24
CA PHE A 367 2.62 -36.75 -16.39
C PHE A 367 3.76 -35.77 -16.21
N ASN A 368 5.00 -36.25 -16.38
CA ASN A 368 6.19 -35.42 -16.40
C ASN A 368 6.81 -35.40 -17.81
N TYR A 369 6.59 -34.31 -18.53
CA TYR A 369 7.18 -34.08 -19.86
C TYR A 369 8.55 -33.39 -19.80
N LYS A 370 9.10 -33.16 -18.59
CA LYS A 370 10.40 -32.52 -18.42
C LYS A 370 11.54 -33.51 -18.56
N ASP A 371 12.72 -32.95 -18.82
CA ASP A 371 13.97 -33.67 -18.95
C ASP A 371 14.69 -33.91 -17.61
N LYS A 372 13.96 -33.77 -16.49
CA LYS A 372 14.42 -34.00 -15.12
C LYS A 372 13.31 -34.60 -14.24
N ASP A 373 13.69 -35.11 -13.08
CA ASP A 373 12.75 -35.57 -12.06
C ASP A 373 11.91 -34.41 -11.52
N VAL A 374 10.66 -34.71 -11.16
CA VAL A 374 9.68 -33.73 -10.69
C VAL A 374 9.12 -34.21 -9.36
N ASN A 375 9.20 -33.35 -8.35
CA ASN A 375 8.56 -33.55 -7.05
C ASN A 375 7.42 -32.54 -6.88
N GLY A 376 6.32 -32.97 -6.27
CA GLY A 376 5.19 -32.07 -6.06
C GLY A 376 4.10 -32.64 -5.19
N GLN A 377 2.97 -31.94 -5.17
CA GLN A 377 1.79 -32.26 -4.40
C GLN A 377 0.52 -31.94 -5.20
N LEU A 378 -0.38 -32.91 -5.32
CA LEU A 378 -1.74 -32.72 -5.84
C LEU A 378 -2.71 -32.74 -4.66
N ASP A 379 -3.45 -31.64 -4.47
CA ASP A 379 -4.42 -31.54 -3.40
C ASP A 379 -5.84 -31.74 -3.93
N PHE A 380 -6.65 -32.49 -3.21
CA PHE A 380 -8.07 -32.66 -3.49
C PHE A 380 -8.92 -32.00 -2.41
N TYR A 381 -9.70 -30.98 -2.78
CA TYR A 381 -10.73 -30.43 -1.89
C TYR A 381 -11.97 -31.34 -1.90
N GLY A 382 -12.38 -31.73 -0.70
CA GLY A 382 -13.56 -32.54 -0.40
C GLY A 382 -14.58 -31.81 0.48
N ALA A 383 -15.43 -32.60 1.13
CA ALA A 383 -16.46 -32.14 2.06
C ALA A 383 -15.88 -31.90 3.48
N PRO A 384 -16.62 -31.24 4.40
CA PRO A 384 -16.21 -31.02 5.78
C PRO A 384 -15.68 -32.27 6.49
N GLN A 385 -16.26 -33.42 6.20
CA GLN A 385 -15.77 -34.72 6.65
C GLN A 385 -15.31 -35.54 5.43
N THR A 386 -14.00 -35.55 5.22
CA THR A 386 -13.35 -36.32 4.16
C THR A 386 -12.54 -37.46 4.79
N HIS A 387 -12.74 -38.69 4.32
CA HIS A 387 -12.04 -39.87 4.82
C HIS A 387 -11.42 -40.68 3.68
N ILE A 388 -10.15 -41.07 3.80
CA ILE A 388 -9.50 -41.99 2.85
C ILE A 388 -9.80 -43.42 3.31
N ASP A 389 -10.63 -44.13 2.55
CA ASP A 389 -10.97 -45.53 2.82
C ASP A 389 -9.82 -46.46 2.41
N LYS A 390 -9.17 -46.16 1.27
CA LYS A 390 -8.07 -46.95 0.70
C LYS A 390 -7.19 -46.11 -0.20
N THR A 391 -5.89 -46.39 -0.24
CA THR A 391 -4.96 -45.75 -1.19
C THR A 391 -3.91 -46.75 -1.67
N THR A 392 -3.50 -46.65 -2.93
CA THR A 392 -2.31 -47.32 -3.48
C THR A 392 -1.14 -46.35 -3.67
N CYS A 393 -1.31 -45.09 -3.28
CA CYS A 393 -0.30 -44.06 -3.44
C CYS A 393 0.75 -44.21 -2.31
N ASN A 394 2.02 -43.99 -2.62
CA ASN A 394 3.14 -44.18 -1.68
C ASN A 394 3.02 -43.34 -0.39
N SER A 395 2.29 -42.22 -0.44
CA SER A 395 2.03 -41.35 0.70
C SER A 395 0.78 -40.51 0.41
N THR A 396 -0.22 -40.55 1.29
CA THR A 396 -1.43 -39.73 1.20
C THR A 396 -1.89 -39.40 2.61
N SER A 397 -2.31 -38.16 2.84
CA SER A 397 -2.84 -37.71 4.13
C SER A 397 -4.11 -36.89 3.93
N VAL A 398 -4.90 -36.76 5.01
CA VAL A 398 -6.04 -35.85 5.06
C VAL A 398 -5.73 -34.76 6.08
N ASP A 399 -5.95 -33.50 5.70
CA ASP A 399 -5.92 -32.35 6.58
C ASP A 399 -7.23 -31.58 6.44
N GLY A 400 -8.12 -31.73 7.43
CA GLY A 400 -9.49 -31.22 7.38
C GLY A 400 -10.26 -31.74 6.17
N THR A 401 -10.53 -30.85 5.22
CA THR A 401 -11.28 -31.14 3.98
C THR A 401 -10.39 -31.46 2.79
N THR A 402 -9.06 -31.50 2.98
CA THR A 402 -8.09 -31.60 1.88
C THR A 402 -7.34 -32.93 1.95
N ILE A 403 -7.29 -33.65 0.84
CA ILE A 403 -6.42 -34.82 0.67
C ILE A 403 -5.14 -34.36 0.01
N ASN A 404 -4.00 -34.58 0.65
CA ASN A 404 -2.69 -34.25 0.12
C ASN A 404 -2.07 -35.49 -0.54
N LEU A 405 -1.76 -35.41 -1.83
CA LEU A 405 -1.06 -36.45 -2.59
C LEU A 405 0.32 -35.95 -3.03
N PRO A 406 1.36 -36.10 -2.20
CA PRO A 406 2.74 -35.89 -2.63
C PRO A 406 3.16 -36.93 -3.66
N PHE A 407 3.97 -36.53 -4.63
CA PHE A 407 4.47 -37.38 -5.70
C PHE A 407 5.92 -37.06 -6.06
N GLN A 408 6.58 -38.07 -6.62
CA GLN A 408 7.83 -37.94 -7.34
C GLN A 408 7.68 -38.70 -8.67
N VAL A 409 7.89 -38.01 -9.79
CA VAL A 409 7.83 -38.59 -11.13
C VAL A 409 9.20 -38.48 -11.78
N LYS A 410 9.72 -39.61 -12.26
CA LYS A 410 11.01 -39.62 -12.98
C LYS A 410 10.91 -38.87 -14.30
N LYS A 411 12.05 -38.42 -14.82
CA LYS A 411 12.17 -37.82 -16.16
C LYS A 411 11.41 -38.64 -17.21
N GLY A 412 10.46 -38.02 -17.91
CA GLY A 412 9.70 -38.64 -19.00
C GLY A 412 8.73 -39.76 -18.59
N ASP A 413 8.51 -39.97 -17.29
CA ASP A 413 7.66 -41.05 -16.76
C ASP A 413 6.30 -40.52 -16.28
N ASN A 414 5.43 -41.43 -15.86
CA ASN A 414 4.10 -41.16 -15.34
C ASN A 414 3.96 -41.74 -13.93
N TYR A 415 3.43 -40.96 -12.99
CA TYR A 415 3.00 -41.49 -11.71
C TYR A 415 1.51 -41.86 -11.77
N GLN A 416 1.16 -43.08 -11.35
CA GLN A 416 -0.21 -43.55 -11.29
C GLN A 416 -0.55 -44.01 -9.88
N CYS A 417 -1.70 -43.60 -9.36
CA CYS A 417 -2.20 -44.16 -8.12
C CYS A 417 -3.72 -44.12 -8.03
N ARG A 418 -4.28 -44.91 -7.12
CA ARG A 418 -5.71 -45.01 -6.87
C ARG A 418 -6.03 -44.65 -5.43
N ILE A 419 -7.05 -43.82 -5.24
CA ILE A 419 -7.55 -43.40 -3.94
C ILE A 419 -9.05 -43.72 -3.88
N THR A 420 -9.50 -44.36 -2.82
CA THR A 420 -10.91 -44.47 -2.46
C THR A 420 -11.18 -43.54 -1.29
N VAL A 421 -12.10 -42.60 -1.48
CA VAL A 421 -12.43 -41.55 -0.52
C VAL A 421 -13.93 -41.47 -0.31
N THR A 422 -14.35 -41.37 0.96
CA THR A 422 -15.73 -41.06 1.33
C THR A 422 -15.84 -39.60 1.79
N LEU A 423 -16.79 -38.88 1.20
CA LEU A 423 -17.17 -37.52 1.54
C LEU A 423 -18.50 -37.56 2.28
N THR A 424 -18.59 -36.89 3.42
CA THR A 424 -19.82 -36.78 4.22
C THR A 424 -20.22 -35.31 4.37
N TRP A 425 -21.50 -35.03 4.11
CA TRP A 425 -22.14 -33.74 4.31
C TRP A 425 -23.12 -33.84 5.48
N GLY A 426 -22.95 -32.95 6.46
CA GLY A 426 -23.76 -32.88 7.68
C GLY A 426 -25.08 -32.14 7.50
#